data_AF-A0A1I0QLM2-F1
#
_entry.id   AF-A0A1I0QLM2-F1
#
_cell.length_a   1.000
_cell.length_b   1.000
_cell.length_c   1.000
_cell.angle_alpha   90.00
_cell.angle_beta   90.00
_cell.angle_gamma   90.00
#
_symmetry.space_group_name_H-M   'P 1'
#
loop_
_entity.id
_entity.type
_entity.pdbx_description
1 polymer ?
#
loop_
_entity_poly.entity_id
_entity_poly.type
_entity_poly.pdbx_seq_one_letter_code
_entity_poly.pdbx_strand_id
1 'polypeptide(L)'
;MLQYNRRFIRIIRHSLKLTQEELGAIIGITRECFGTYERGERSASNFFCDRILELYGIDLRQPPDFHKIVFKETDKVPPAVYAYLSGLEIREGKEE
;
A
#
# COMPACT_ATOMS: atom_id res chain seq x y z
N MET A 1 -6.03 -14.39 11.29
CA MET A 1 -6.56 -13.15 10.68
C MET A 1 -5.39 -12.52 9.94
N LEU A 2 -5.44 -12.42 8.60
CA LEU A 2 -4.34 -11.83 7.83
C LEU A 2 -4.23 -10.36 8.22
N GLN A 3 -3.15 -10.01 8.90
CA GLN A 3 -2.90 -8.63 9.33
C GLN A 3 -2.03 -7.98 8.26
N TYR A 4 -2.61 -7.02 7.53
CA TYR A 4 -1.96 -6.33 6.42
C TYR A 4 -1.17 -5.13 6.94
N ASN A 5 -0.03 -4.84 6.32
CA ASN A 5 0.78 -3.70 6.72
C ASN A 5 0.20 -2.39 6.15
N ARG A 6 -0.70 -1.77 6.92
CA ARG A 6 -1.34 -0.48 6.59
C ARG A 6 -0.35 0.66 6.31
N ARG A 7 0.87 0.57 6.88
CA ARG A 7 1.89 1.64 6.79
C ARG A 7 2.28 1.90 5.34
N PHE A 8 2.33 0.83 4.55
CA PHE A 8 2.71 0.94 3.15
C PHE A 8 1.62 1.56 2.28
N ILE A 9 0.33 1.41 2.63
CA ILE A 9 -0.79 1.89 1.79
C ILE A 9 -0.66 3.40 1.54
N ARG A 10 -0.48 4.18 2.62
CA ARG A 10 -0.32 5.63 2.53
C ARG A 10 0.96 6.03 1.78
N ILE A 11 2.05 5.32 2.03
CA ILE A 11 3.36 5.62 1.44
C ILE A 11 3.36 5.35 -0.05
N ILE A 12 2.80 4.21 -0.48
CA ILE A 12 2.62 3.87 -1.89
C ILE A 12 1.81 4.95 -2.58
N ARG A 13 0.66 5.33 -2.01
CA ARG A 13 -0.21 6.37 -2.59
C ARG A 13 0.52 7.70 -2.76
N HIS A 14 1.20 8.19 -1.73
CA HIS A 14 1.96 9.45 -1.81
C HIS A 14 3.12 9.37 -2.81
N SER A 15 3.78 8.21 -2.91
CA SER A 15 4.88 8.00 -3.86
C SER A 15 4.37 8.01 -5.31
N LEU A 16 3.15 7.55 -5.54
CA LEU A 16 2.44 7.64 -6.81
C LEU A 16 1.85 9.04 -7.07
N LYS A 17 1.95 9.97 -6.11
CA LYS A 17 1.38 11.32 -6.15
C LYS A 17 -0.14 11.35 -6.36
N LEU A 18 -0.84 10.37 -5.77
CA LEU A 18 -2.29 10.25 -5.86
C LEU A 18 -2.96 10.70 -4.56
N THR A 19 -4.15 11.26 -4.67
CA THR A 19 -5.09 11.47 -3.56
C THR A 19 -5.79 10.16 -3.19
N GLN A 20 -6.43 10.10 -2.01
CA GLN A 20 -7.22 8.93 -1.61
C GLN A 20 -8.39 8.67 -2.57
N GLU A 21 -8.95 9.74 -3.15
CA GLU A 21 -10.06 9.68 -4.10
C GLU A 21 -9.60 9.10 -5.44
N GLU A 22 -8.50 9.60 -6.00
CA GLU A 22 -7.96 9.11 -7.27
C GLU A 22 -7.55 7.63 -7.16
N LEU A 23 -6.80 7.26 -6.13
CA LEU A 23 -6.38 5.87 -5.97
C LEU A 23 -7.56 4.95 -5.65
N GLY A 24 -8.54 5.43 -4.86
CA GLY A 24 -9.80 4.71 -4.65
C GLY A 24 -10.54 4.45 -5.96
N ALA A 25 -10.70 5.47 -6.81
CA ALA A 25 -11.36 5.36 -8.11
C ALA A 25 -10.63 4.38 -9.05
N ILE A 26 -9.29 4.42 -9.10
CA ILE A 26 -8.47 3.50 -9.90
C ILE A 26 -8.66 2.03 -9.45
N ILE A 27 -8.72 1.81 -8.14
CA ILE A 27 -8.90 0.46 -7.57
C ILE A 27 -10.35 -0.01 -7.71
N GLY A 28 -11.31 0.91 -7.73
CA GLY A 28 -12.75 0.62 -7.72
C GLY A 28 -13.38 0.62 -6.33
N ILE A 29 -12.85 1.42 -5.39
CA ILE A 29 -13.41 1.61 -4.04
C ILE A 29 -13.65 3.08 -3.74
N THR A 30 -14.53 3.37 -2.77
CA THR A 30 -14.77 4.75 -2.34
C THR A 30 -13.56 5.32 -1.60
N ARG A 31 -13.40 6.65 -1.67
CA ARG A 31 -12.41 7.39 -0.87
C ARG A 31 -12.53 7.07 0.63
N GLU A 32 -13.76 6.96 1.15
CA GLU A 32 -14.01 6.63 2.55
C GLU A 32 -13.46 5.24 2.90
N CYS A 33 -13.78 4.22 2.09
CA CYS A 33 -13.28 2.86 2.26
C CYS A 33 -11.74 2.86 2.27
N PHE A 34 -11.12 3.54 1.30
CA PHE A 34 -9.66 3.69 1.24
C PHE A 34 -9.10 4.34 2.52
N GLY A 35 -9.74 5.40 3.02
CA GLY A 35 -9.34 6.07 4.25
C GLY A 35 -9.35 5.17 5.48
N THR A 36 -10.33 4.25 5.60
CA THR A 36 -10.36 3.29 6.71
C THR A 36 -9.17 2.34 6.71
N TYR A 37 -8.64 1.99 5.53
CA TYR A 37 -7.44 1.15 5.40
C TYR A 37 -6.18 1.91 5.81
N GLU A 38 -6.00 3.15 5.37
CA GLU A 38 -4.84 3.97 5.76
C GLU A 38 -4.79 4.22 7.27
N ARG A 39 -5.95 4.44 7.90
CA ARG A 39 -6.03 4.65 9.36
C ARG A 39 -5.90 3.34 10.16
N GLY A 40 -6.03 2.19 9.51
CA GLY A 40 -6.01 0.89 10.18
C GLY A 40 -7.28 0.54 10.95
N GLU A 41 -8.36 1.29 10.73
CA GLU A 41 -9.69 0.98 11.28
C GLU A 41 -10.25 -0.31 10.70
N ARG A 42 -9.88 -0.61 9.44
CA ARG A 42 -10.21 -1.86 8.76
C ARG A 42 -8.98 -2.45 8.08
N SER A 43 -8.92 -3.77 8.08
CA SER A 43 -7.96 -4.50 7.25
C SER A 43 -8.32 -4.35 5.77
N ALA A 44 -7.31 -4.19 4.92
CA ALA A 44 -7.51 -4.19 3.48
C ALA A 44 -8.14 -5.51 3.03
N SER A 45 -9.09 -5.44 2.09
CA SER A 45 -9.69 -6.63 1.50
C SER A 45 -8.74 -7.33 0.53
N ASN A 46 -9.00 -8.62 0.25
CA ASN A 46 -8.27 -9.34 -0.80
C ASN A 46 -8.41 -8.62 -2.15
N PHE A 47 -9.61 -8.16 -2.49
CA PHE A 47 -9.86 -7.35 -3.68
C PHE A 47 -8.90 -6.15 -3.77
N PHE A 48 -8.75 -5.38 -2.69
CA PHE A 48 -7.82 -4.26 -2.67
C PHE A 48 -6.37 -4.71 -2.93
N CYS A 49 -5.93 -5.78 -2.27
CA CYS A 49 -4.57 -6.30 -2.43
C CYS A 49 -4.31 -6.81 -3.86
N ASP A 50 -5.28 -7.53 -4.43
CA ASP A 50 -5.20 -8.06 -5.79
C ASP A 50 -5.11 -6.92 -6.81
N ARG A 51 -5.90 -5.85 -6.63
CA ARG A 51 -5.84 -4.65 -7.49
C ARG A 51 -4.51 -3.91 -7.37
N ILE A 52 -3.96 -3.76 -6.17
CA ILE A 52 -2.63 -3.14 -5.98
C ILE A 52 -1.54 -3.99 -6.63
N LEU A 53 -1.61 -5.32 -6.50
CA LEU A 53 -0.67 -6.23 -7.14
C LEU A 53 -0.78 -6.16 -8.67
N GLU A 54 -1.99 -6.19 -9.21
CA GLU A 54 -2.24 -6.15 -10.65
C GLU A 54 -1.76 -4.84 -11.28
N LEU A 55 -2.07 -3.70 -10.65
CA LEU A 55 -1.81 -2.37 -11.20
C LEU A 55 -0.38 -1.88 -10.97
N TYR A 56 0.19 -2.20 -9.81
CA TYR A 56 1.47 -1.64 -9.36
C TYR A 56 2.53 -2.70 -9.06
N GLY A 57 2.21 -3.99 -9.20
CA GLY A 57 3.17 -5.07 -8.93
C GLY A 57 3.55 -5.19 -7.46
N ILE A 58 2.78 -4.62 -6.53
CA ILE A 58 3.09 -4.60 -5.09
C ILE A 58 2.21 -5.60 -4.35
N ASP A 59 2.84 -6.48 -3.56
CA ASP A 59 2.12 -7.44 -2.72
C ASP A 59 2.06 -6.97 -1.26
N LEU A 60 0.86 -6.59 -0.82
CA LEU A 60 0.59 -6.09 0.53
C LEU A 60 0.25 -7.19 1.55
N ARG A 61 0.23 -8.46 1.14
CA ARG A 61 -0.17 -9.61 1.98
C ARG A 61 0.98 -10.09 2.86
N GLN A 62 1.70 -9.15 3.47
CA GLN A 62 2.82 -9.47 4.34
C GLN A 62 2.41 -9.45 5.81
N PRO A 63 3.05 -10.28 6.66
CA PRO A 63 2.88 -10.22 8.11
C PRO A 63 3.18 -8.82 8.69
N PRO A 64 2.60 -8.45 9.86
CA PRO A 64 2.81 -7.13 10.49
C PRO A 64 4.26 -6.80 10.85
N ASP A 65 5.04 -7.82 11.17
CA ASP A 65 6.47 -7.79 11.48
C ASP A 65 7.34 -7.67 10.22
N PHE A 66 6.74 -7.72 9.02
CA PHE A 66 7.46 -7.47 7.79
C PHE A 66 7.57 -5.96 7.51
N HIS A 67 8.80 -5.46 7.57
CA HIS A 67 9.11 -4.03 7.51
C HIS A 67 9.45 -3.50 6.12
N LYS A 68 9.28 -4.30 5.05
CA LYS A 68 9.62 -3.93 3.67
C LYS A 68 8.43 -4.04 2.72
N ILE A 69 8.46 -3.28 1.62
CA ILE A 69 7.50 -3.43 0.53
C ILE A 69 7.95 -4.57 -0.39
N VAL A 70 7.03 -5.47 -0.74
CA VAL A 70 7.30 -6.58 -1.65
C VAL A 70 6.84 -6.23 -3.05
N PHE A 71 7.78 -6.19 -4.00
CA PHE A 71 7.50 -6.07 -5.42
C PHE A 71 7.52 -7.46 -6.07
N LYS A 72 6.48 -7.76 -6.84
CA LYS A 72 6.39 -8.92 -7.74
C LYS A 72 6.73 -8.53 -9.18
N GLU A 73 6.38 -7.32 -9.57
CA GLU A 73 6.61 -6.76 -10.91
C GLU A 73 7.11 -5.31 -10.74
N THR A 74 8.38 -5.05 -11.05
CA THR A 74 9.04 -3.77 -10.76
C THR A 74 8.81 -2.70 -11.83
N ASP A 75 8.40 -3.13 -13.02
CA ASP A 75 8.12 -2.32 -14.20
C ASP A 75 6.73 -1.65 -14.16
N LYS A 76 5.84 -2.11 -13.26
CA LYS A 76 4.49 -1.55 -13.04
C LYS A 76 4.45 -0.26 -12.23
N VAL A 77 5.60 0.21 -11.76
CA VAL A 77 5.74 1.52 -11.11
C VAL A 77 6.83 2.33 -11.80
N PRO A 78 6.76 3.67 -11.77
CA PRO A 78 7.84 4.49 -12.28
C PRO A 78 9.18 4.12 -11.62
N PRO A 79 10.32 4.10 -12.36
CA PRO A 79 11.61 3.72 -11.80
C PRO A 79 12.02 4.52 -10.55
N ALA A 80 11.68 5.81 -10.51
CA ALA A 80 11.91 6.66 -9.33
C ALA A 80 11.09 6.22 -8.10
N VAL A 81 9.85 5.76 -8.31
CA VAL A 81 8.99 5.25 -7.25
C VAL A 81 9.54 3.92 -6.73
N TYR A 82 9.94 3.01 -7.63
CA TYR A 82 10.59 1.76 -7.23
C TYR A 82 11.88 2.01 -6.44
N ALA A 83 12.76 2.89 -6.92
CA ALA A 83 14.02 3.22 -6.24
C ALA A 83 13.79 3.76 -4.81
N TYR A 84 12.76 4.60 -4.63
CA TYR A 84 12.38 5.08 -3.31
C TYR A 84 11.79 3.96 -2.43
N LEU A 85 10.76 3.26 -2.90
CA LEU A 85 10.00 2.31 -2.10
C LEU A 85 10.78 1.04 -1.75
N SER A 86 11.66 0.57 -2.64
CA SER A 86 12.47 -0.64 -2.42
C SER A 86 13.53 -0.45 -1.33
N GLY A 87 13.94 0.79 -1.06
CA GLY A 87 14.89 1.13 0.00
C GLY A 87 14.26 1.35 1.38
N LEU A 88 12.93 1.34 1.50
CA LEU A 88 12.27 1.63 2.78
C LEU A 88 12.25 0.43 3.72
N GLU A 89 12.64 0.67 4.97
CA GLU A 89 12.42 -0.22 6.11
C GLU A 89 11.59 0.49 7.19
N ILE A 90 10.36 0.05 7.42
CA ILE A 90 9.42 0.71 8.34
C ILE A 90 9.20 -0.15 9.58
N ARG A 91 9.94 0.18 10.64
CA ARG A 91 9.80 -0.39 11.98
C ARG A 91 8.74 0.39 12.79
N GLU A 92 8.16 -0.22 13.81
CA GLU A 92 7.35 0.55 14.77
C GLU A 92 8.23 1.57 15.48
N GLY A 93 7.98 2.85 15.24
CA GLY A 93 8.25 3.90 16.20
C GLY A 93 6.97 4.15 16.97
N LYS A 94 7.05 4.22 18.31
CA LYS A 94 5.94 4.70 19.14
C LYS A 94 5.43 6.01 18.52
N GLU A 95 4.17 6.06 18.12
CA GLU A 95 3.49 7.35 17.93
C GLU A 95 3.58 8.06 19.29
N GLU A 96 4.36 9.14 19.35
CA GLU A 96 4.42 10.06 20.50
C GLU A 96 3.09 10.79 20.68
#